data_AF-A0A9J7E636-F1
#
_entry.id   AF-A0A9J7E636-F1
#
_cell.length_a   1.000
_cell.length_b   1.000
_cell.length_c   1.000
_cell.angle_alpha   90.00
_cell.angle_beta   90.00
_cell.angle_gamma   90.00
#
_symmetry.space_group_name_H-M   'P 1'
#
loop_
_entity.id
_entity.type
_entity.pdbx_description
1 polymer ?
#
loop_
_entity_poly.entity_id
_entity_poly.type
_entity_poly.pdbx_seq_one_letter_code
_entity_poly.pdbx_strand_id
1 'polypeptide(L)'
;MCDSKVLTKDDRQTMYRATSGCVRFKMRTTGTYAEIKLISYQDFNLGLYKITIGEPTKVMSLLDNNEQSFPSGIENLAEYHEFCVTWYSNKLTISLLGQEPYVKFNDVYNRPVVGYISYRTQSTPEHPVDWIIEISPVLLKPIGEKLFPSEKLRWVRMIDGVLPPDAMIGGFEPEPTYIARAEHNNSICPGKYVPSTRRAFVPWGHMEHPKENFEILCGFNANWMKTRADHIPRNSFVGGFSEINNEPLYIGRAMLGCKLVPGKVHVHYKLCYLPFYGQEIEVDIYEILVTPDQESEYPIPRHSPIYMF
;
A
#
# COMPACT_ATOMS: atom_id res chain seq x y z
N MET A 1 -16.43 5.32 -9.51
CA MET A 1 -16.91 3.93 -9.54
C MET A 1 -15.67 3.07 -9.73
N CYS A 2 -15.34 2.20 -8.78
CA CYS A 2 -14.35 1.18 -9.06
C CYS A 2 -15.01 0.20 -10.03
N ASP A 3 -14.51 0.12 -11.26
CA ASP A 3 -14.98 -0.89 -12.19
C ASP A 3 -14.61 -2.25 -11.60
N SER A 4 -15.62 -2.95 -11.07
CA SER A 4 -15.49 -4.32 -10.61
C SER A 4 -15.31 -5.20 -11.83
N LYS A 5 -14.23 -6.00 -11.84
CA LYS A 5 -14.00 -6.97 -12.92
C LYS A 5 -14.51 -8.32 -12.46
N VAL A 6 -15.52 -8.83 -13.15
CA VAL A 6 -15.93 -10.23 -13.03
C VAL A 6 -14.86 -11.07 -13.72
N LEU A 7 -14.24 -12.02 -13.01
CA LEU A 7 -13.29 -12.92 -13.66
C LEU A 7 -14.03 -13.92 -14.54
N THR A 8 -13.52 -14.12 -15.74
CA THR A 8 -14.02 -15.12 -16.69
C THR A 8 -13.05 -16.31 -16.78
N LYS A 9 -13.41 -17.37 -17.51
CA LYS A 9 -12.51 -18.53 -17.73
C LYS A 9 -11.19 -18.13 -18.40
N ASP A 10 -11.17 -17.03 -19.15
CA ASP A 10 -9.97 -16.51 -19.83
C ASP A 10 -8.95 -15.92 -18.84
N ASP A 11 -9.37 -15.57 -17.63
CA ASP A 11 -8.50 -14.99 -16.60
C ASP A 11 -7.63 -16.02 -15.87
N ARG A 12 -7.79 -17.32 -16.17
CA ARG A 12 -7.02 -18.42 -15.56
C ARG A 12 -5.53 -18.39 -15.88
N GLN A 13 -5.11 -17.60 -16.87
CA GLN A 13 -3.71 -17.38 -17.25
C GLN A 13 -3.25 -15.93 -17.01
N THR A 14 -4.10 -15.09 -16.43
CA THR A 14 -3.81 -13.67 -16.25
C THR A 14 -3.13 -13.44 -14.91
N MET A 15 -1.92 -12.89 -14.97
CA MET A 15 -1.24 -12.34 -13.80
C MET A 15 -1.58 -10.87 -13.65
N TYR A 16 -1.70 -10.46 -12.40
CA TYR A 16 -2.16 -9.15 -12.01
C TYR A 16 -1.11 -8.49 -11.14
N ARG A 17 -0.67 -7.27 -11.49
CA ARG A 17 0.38 -6.58 -10.73
C ARG A 17 -0.13 -6.23 -9.32
N ALA A 18 0.59 -6.66 -8.31
CA ALA A 18 0.41 -6.20 -6.93
C ALA A 18 1.04 -4.81 -6.79
N THR A 19 0.22 -3.78 -6.65
CA THR A 19 0.68 -2.40 -6.44
C THR A 19 0.72 -1.99 -4.96
N SER A 20 0.26 -2.88 -4.08
CA SER A 20 0.26 -2.67 -2.62
C SER A 20 0.47 -3.99 -1.89
N GLY A 21 0.60 -3.97 -0.56
CA GLY A 21 0.67 -5.16 0.30
C GLY A 21 -0.70 -5.80 0.61
N CYS A 22 -1.72 -5.53 -0.21
CA CYS A 22 -3.11 -5.89 0.04
C CYS A 22 -3.89 -6.09 -1.28
N VAL A 23 -4.85 -7.02 -1.28
CA VAL A 23 -5.85 -7.17 -2.33
C VAL A 23 -7.23 -7.41 -1.74
N ARG A 24 -8.25 -6.82 -2.36
CA ARG A 24 -9.66 -7.03 -2.03
C ARG A 24 -10.37 -7.72 -3.19
N PHE A 25 -11.31 -8.61 -2.88
CA PHE A 25 -12.12 -9.29 -3.88
C PHE A 25 -13.40 -9.82 -3.25
N LYS A 26 -14.45 -9.98 -4.07
CA LYS A 26 -15.62 -10.77 -3.77
C LYS A 26 -15.52 -12.13 -4.43
N MET A 27 -15.93 -13.17 -3.73
CA MET A 27 -16.10 -14.48 -4.33
C MET A 27 -17.24 -15.27 -3.70
N ARG A 28 -17.75 -16.22 -4.47
CA ARG A 28 -18.57 -17.35 -3.99
C ARG A 28 -18.13 -18.63 -4.69
N THR A 29 -18.30 -19.76 -4.04
CA THR A 29 -18.04 -21.08 -4.61
C THR A 29 -19.05 -22.09 -4.10
N THR A 30 -19.55 -22.95 -4.99
CA THR A 30 -20.37 -24.11 -4.63
C THR A 30 -19.58 -25.43 -4.69
N GLY A 31 -18.24 -25.36 -4.82
CA GLY A 31 -17.38 -26.53 -4.67
C GLY A 31 -15.94 -26.22 -4.26
N THR A 32 -15.06 -27.18 -4.54
CA THR A 32 -13.93 -27.59 -3.69
C THR A 32 -13.09 -26.43 -3.14
N TYR A 33 -12.43 -25.61 -3.97
CA TYR A 33 -11.57 -24.51 -3.47
C TYR A 33 -11.32 -23.38 -4.48
N ALA A 34 -11.07 -22.18 -3.98
CA ALA A 34 -10.59 -21.01 -4.70
C ALA A 34 -9.08 -20.81 -4.47
N GLU A 35 -8.25 -20.74 -5.51
CA GLU A 35 -6.80 -20.57 -5.35
C GLU A 35 -6.32 -19.16 -5.74
N ILE A 36 -5.50 -18.56 -4.90
CA ILE A 36 -4.76 -17.33 -5.16
C ILE A 36 -3.28 -17.63 -5.02
N LYS A 37 -2.45 -17.24 -5.98
CA LYS A 37 -1.00 -17.29 -5.84
C LYS A 37 -0.41 -15.89 -5.77
N LEU A 38 0.50 -15.69 -4.83
CA LEU A 38 1.35 -14.51 -4.73
C LEU A 38 2.70 -14.86 -5.36
N ILE A 39 3.15 -14.02 -6.29
CA ILE A 39 4.29 -14.28 -7.17
C ILE A 39 5.32 -13.16 -7.00
N SER A 40 6.60 -13.53 -7.10
CA SER A 40 7.72 -12.59 -6.97
C SER A 40 7.67 -11.47 -8.01
N TYR A 41 8.02 -10.26 -7.59
CA TYR A 41 8.20 -9.11 -8.49
C TYR A 41 9.38 -9.31 -9.45
N GLN A 42 10.43 -10.00 -8.99
CA GLN A 42 11.70 -10.15 -9.71
C GLN A 42 11.69 -11.31 -10.72
N ASP A 43 10.84 -12.31 -10.49
CA ASP A 43 10.71 -13.49 -11.36
C ASP A 43 9.26 -13.98 -11.35
N PHE A 44 8.59 -13.88 -12.49
CA PHE A 44 7.19 -14.27 -12.66
C PHE A 44 6.97 -15.80 -12.62
N ASN A 45 8.04 -16.60 -12.73
CA ASN A 45 7.96 -18.05 -12.56
C ASN A 45 8.09 -18.47 -11.09
N LEU A 46 8.51 -17.56 -10.21
CA LEU A 46 8.72 -17.82 -8.79
C LEU A 46 7.45 -17.49 -7.99
N GLY A 47 6.62 -18.52 -7.77
CA GLY A 47 5.54 -18.45 -6.79
C GLY A 47 6.10 -18.38 -5.37
N LEU A 48 5.56 -17.47 -4.55
CA LEU A 48 5.95 -17.29 -3.15
C LEU A 48 4.94 -17.95 -2.21
N TYR A 49 3.67 -17.68 -2.43
CA TYR A 49 2.58 -18.23 -1.62
C TYR A 49 1.45 -18.74 -2.48
N LYS A 50 0.84 -19.84 -2.03
CA LYS A 50 -0.44 -20.33 -2.53
C LYS A 50 -1.45 -20.27 -1.40
N ILE A 51 -2.54 -19.57 -1.64
CA ILE A 51 -3.69 -19.45 -0.76
C ILE A 51 -4.83 -20.24 -1.38
N THR A 52 -5.47 -21.08 -0.58
CA THR A 52 -6.61 -21.91 -0.98
C THR A 52 -7.78 -21.55 -0.07
N ILE A 53 -8.75 -20.80 -0.57
CA ILE A 53 -9.98 -20.44 0.17
C ILE A 53 -10.99 -21.56 -0.02
N GLY A 54 -11.42 -22.14 1.07
CA GLY A 54 -12.39 -23.23 1.12
C GLY A 54 -12.47 -23.79 2.53
N GLU A 55 -12.91 -25.04 2.64
CA GLU A 55 -13.02 -25.75 3.92
C GLU A 55 -12.05 -26.94 3.97
N PRO A 56 -10.91 -26.83 4.68
CA PRO A 56 -10.37 -25.65 5.37
C PRO A 56 -9.72 -24.63 4.42
N THR A 57 -9.50 -23.41 4.91
CA THR A 57 -8.66 -22.43 4.19
C THR A 57 -7.20 -22.78 4.42
N LYS A 58 -6.38 -22.78 3.38
CA LYS A 58 -4.96 -23.18 3.46
C LYS A 58 -4.05 -22.09 2.93
N VAL A 59 -2.89 -21.96 3.55
CA VAL A 59 -1.79 -21.12 3.06
C VAL A 59 -0.53 -21.97 2.98
N MET A 60 0.09 -22.00 1.81
CA MET A 60 1.33 -22.72 1.53
C MET A 60 2.40 -21.72 1.11
N SER A 61 3.54 -21.73 1.80
CA SER A 61 4.77 -21.14 1.29
C SER A 61 5.37 -22.08 0.25
N LEU A 62 5.59 -21.56 -0.96
CA LEU A 62 6.09 -22.34 -2.09
C LEU A 62 7.63 -22.43 -2.11
N LEU A 63 8.30 -21.66 -1.26
CA LEU A 63 9.77 -21.66 -1.15
C LEU A 63 10.29 -22.83 -0.31
N ASP A 64 9.58 -23.18 0.75
CA ASP A 64 9.93 -24.23 1.72
C ASP A 64 8.88 -25.34 1.80
N ASN A 65 7.81 -25.25 1.00
CA ASN A 65 6.66 -26.16 1.00
C ASN A 65 5.93 -26.26 2.35
N ASN A 66 6.01 -25.22 3.18
CA ASN A 66 5.28 -25.17 4.45
C ASN A 66 3.80 -24.82 4.22
N GLU A 67 2.91 -25.80 4.41
CA GLU A 67 1.45 -25.63 4.34
C GLU A 67 0.83 -25.59 5.74
N GLN A 68 -0.03 -24.59 5.99
CA GLN A 68 -0.86 -24.49 7.18
C GLN A 68 -2.34 -24.41 6.80
N SER A 69 -3.17 -25.10 7.59
CA SER A 69 -4.63 -25.09 7.45
C SER A 69 -5.26 -24.27 8.57
N PHE A 70 -6.30 -23.52 8.21
CA PHE A 70 -7.04 -22.61 9.07
C PHE A 70 -8.54 -22.88 8.92
N PRO A 71 -9.34 -22.57 9.95
CA PRO A 71 -10.79 -22.53 9.79
C PRO A 71 -11.19 -21.61 8.62
N SER A 72 -12.25 -21.95 7.91
CA SER A 72 -12.73 -21.17 6.76
C SER A 72 -13.21 -19.77 7.15
N GLY A 73 -13.60 -19.58 8.43
CA GLY A 73 -14.18 -18.35 8.95
C GLY A 73 -15.53 -17.96 8.34
N ILE A 74 -16.12 -18.85 7.52
CA ILE A 74 -17.30 -18.60 6.68
C ILE A 74 -18.20 -19.83 6.73
N GLU A 75 -19.48 -19.63 7.04
CA GLU A 75 -20.46 -20.71 7.17
C GLU A 75 -21.04 -21.17 5.83
N ASN A 76 -21.11 -20.29 4.83
CA ASN A 76 -21.70 -20.59 3.53
C ASN A 76 -20.95 -19.90 2.38
N LEU A 77 -19.98 -20.59 1.78
CA LEU A 77 -19.23 -20.07 0.64
C LEU A 77 -20.05 -19.94 -0.66
N ALA A 78 -21.29 -20.45 -0.71
CA ALA A 78 -22.16 -20.30 -1.88
C ALA A 78 -22.68 -18.87 -2.08
N GLU A 79 -22.61 -18.03 -1.04
CA GLU A 79 -22.92 -16.61 -1.11
C GLU A 79 -21.69 -15.76 -1.37
N TYR A 80 -21.88 -14.56 -1.94
CA TYR A 80 -20.77 -13.64 -2.17
C TYR A 80 -20.26 -13.07 -0.85
N HIS A 81 -18.97 -13.27 -0.61
CA HIS A 81 -18.26 -12.71 0.54
C HIS A 81 -17.16 -11.76 0.06
N GLU A 82 -16.98 -10.65 0.77
CA GLU A 82 -15.87 -9.71 0.53
C GLU A 82 -14.66 -10.08 1.38
N PHE A 83 -13.54 -10.33 0.73
CA PHE A 83 -12.29 -10.72 1.37
C PHE A 83 -11.23 -9.63 1.22
N CYS A 84 -10.34 -9.61 2.20
CA CYS A 84 -9.09 -8.87 2.19
C CYS A 84 -7.95 -9.86 2.44
N VAL A 85 -6.99 -9.92 1.51
CA VAL A 85 -5.73 -10.66 1.70
C VAL A 85 -4.61 -9.64 1.80
N THR A 86 -3.77 -9.77 2.83
CA THR A 86 -2.65 -8.86 3.06
C THR A 86 -1.34 -9.61 3.27
N TRP A 87 -0.23 -8.98 2.90
CA TRP A 87 1.13 -9.51 3.08
C TRP A 87 2.09 -8.39 3.55
N TYR A 88 2.01 -8.04 4.82
CA TYR A 88 2.86 -7.02 5.44
C TYR A 88 3.31 -7.45 6.84
N SER A 89 4.38 -6.84 7.33
CA SER A 89 4.92 -7.10 8.68
C SER A 89 5.25 -8.57 8.95
N ASN A 90 5.84 -9.25 7.97
CA ASN A 90 6.17 -10.69 8.00
C ASN A 90 4.95 -11.61 8.22
N LYS A 91 3.76 -11.13 7.86
CA LYS A 91 2.51 -11.88 8.04
C LYS A 91 1.69 -11.85 6.77
N LEU A 92 1.07 -12.98 6.46
CA LEU A 92 0.02 -13.09 5.46
C LEU A 92 -1.28 -13.30 6.21
N THR A 93 -2.24 -12.41 5.99
CA THR A 93 -3.53 -12.50 6.67
C THR A 93 -4.68 -12.54 5.68
N ILE A 94 -5.76 -13.22 6.07
CA ILE A 94 -7.01 -13.27 5.33
C ILE A 94 -8.13 -12.90 6.29
N SER A 95 -8.94 -11.93 5.91
CA SER A 95 -10.10 -11.49 6.66
C SER A 95 -11.29 -11.26 5.75
N LEU A 96 -12.49 -11.33 6.33
CA LEU A 96 -13.66 -10.70 5.73
C LEU A 96 -13.51 -9.17 5.87
N LEU A 97 -14.00 -8.42 4.88
CA LEU A 97 -13.87 -6.97 4.89
C LEU A 97 -14.48 -6.38 6.18
N GLY A 98 -13.69 -5.59 6.90
CA GLY A 98 -14.11 -4.96 8.16
C GLY A 98 -14.08 -5.87 9.39
N GLN A 99 -13.62 -7.12 9.26
CA GLN A 99 -13.50 -8.07 10.38
C GLN A 99 -12.04 -8.40 10.70
N GLU A 100 -11.82 -8.97 11.88
CA GLU A 100 -10.51 -9.49 12.28
C GLU A 100 -10.07 -10.67 11.38
N PRO A 101 -8.77 -10.84 11.11
CA PRO A 101 -8.30 -11.94 10.28
C PRO A 101 -8.51 -13.31 10.93
N TYR A 102 -9.16 -14.20 10.20
CA TYR A 102 -9.33 -15.61 10.58
C TYR A 102 -8.14 -16.48 10.14
N VAL A 103 -7.30 -15.97 9.22
CA VAL A 103 -6.01 -16.56 8.86
C VAL A 103 -4.89 -15.61 9.25
N LYS A 104 -3.90 -16.14 9.96
CA LYS A 104 -2.66 -15.43 10.33
C LYS A 104 -1.48 -16.37 10.09
N PHE A 105 -0.93 -16.33 8.88
CA PHE A 105 0.26 -17.08 8.50
C PHE A 105 1.49 -16.22 8.79
N ASN A 106 2.30 -16.63 9.76
CA ASN A 106 3.48 -15.89 10.20
C ASN A 106 4.73 -16.26 9.37
N ASP A 107 5.82 -15.54 9.61
CA ASP A 107 7.14 -15.81 9.03
C ASP A 107 7.20 -15.71 7.50
N VAL A 108 6.45 -14.74 6.95
CA VAL A 108 6.49 -14.42 5.52
C VAL A 108 7.87 -13.86 5.15
N TYR A 109 8.45 -14.40 4.08
CA TYR A 109 9.69 -13.93 3.50
C TYR A 109 9.54 -12.49 3.02
N ASN A 110 10.38 -11.60 3.55
CA ASN A 110 10.44 -10.21 3.10
C ASN A 110 11.14 -10.05 1.74
N ARG A 111 11.80 -11.11 1.25
CA ARG A 111 12.46 -11.19 -0.05
C ARG A 111 12.39 -12.62 -0.58
N PRO A 112 11.98 -12.85 -1.84
CA PRO A 112 11.56 -11.85 -2.83
C PRO A 112 10.22 -11.18 -2.47
N VAL A 113 10.03 -9.93 -2.91
CA VAL A 113 8.78 -9.18 -2.64
C VAL A 113 7.69 -9.66 -3.60
N VAL A 114 6.45 -9.77 -3.11
CA VAL A 114 5.27 -10.05 -3.93
C VAL A 114 5.06 -8.90 -4.93
N GLY A 115 5.08 -9.21 -6.22
CA GLY A 115 4.86 -8.26 -7.30
C GLY A 115 3.67 -8.58 -8.19
N TYR A 116 3.18 -9.82 -8.15
CA TYR A 116 2.02 -10.25 -8.94
C TYR A 116 1.12 -11.20 -8.15
N ILE A 117 -0.14 -11.24 -8.56
CA ILE A 117 -1.19 -12.09 -8.03
C ILE A 117 -1.80 -12.85 -9.22
N SER A 118 -2.03 -14.14 -9.07
CA SER A 118 -2.80 -14.92 -10.05
C SER A 118 -3.95 -15.63 -9.35
N TYR A 119 -5.11 -15.65 -9.99
CA TYR A 119 -6.28 -16.36 -9.48
C TYR A 119 -6.46 -17.63 -10.31
N ARG A 120 -6.47 -18.79 -9.66
CA ARG A 120 -6.71 -20.07 -10.33
C ARG A 120 -8.02 -20.68 -9.84
N THR A 121 -8.87 -21.03 -10.79
CA THR A 121 -10.14 -21.70 -10.52
C THR A 121 -10.15 -23.06 -11.19
N GLN A 122 -10.12 -24.12 -10.38
CA GLN A 122 -10.58 -25.43 -10.85
C GLN A 122 -12.10 -25.44 -10.75
N SER A 123 -12.81 -24.81 -11.70
CA SER A 123 -14.26 -24.90 -11.78
C SER A 123 -14.68 -26.00 -12.76
N THR A 124 -15.46 -26.96 -12.26
CA THR A 124 -16.24 -27.90 -13.09
C THR A 124 -17.67 -27.36 -13.26
N PRO A 125 -18.43 -27.80 -14.28
CA PRO A 125 -19.83 -27.41 -14.43
C PRO A 125 -20.70 -27.73 -13.20
N GLU A 126 -20.32 -28.75 -12.44
CA GLU A 126 -20.99 -29.20 -11.21
C GLU A 126 -20.62 -28.34 -9.98
N HIS A 127 -19.50 -27.61 -10.05
CA HIS A 127 -18.92 -26.84 -8.95
C HIS A 127 -18.33 -25.48 -9.43
N PRO A 128 -19.18 -24.51 -9.80
CA PRO A 128 -18.72 -23.18 -10.20
C PRO A 128 -18.06 -22.40 -9.06
N VAL A 129 -17.01 -21.65 -9.41
CA VAL A 129 -16.39 -20.62 -8.57
C VAL A 129 -16.58 -19.28 -9.29
N ASP A 130 -17.39 -18.39 -8.71
CA ASP A 130 -17.67 -17.06 -9.28
C ASP A 130 -16.89 -15.99 -8.50
N TRP A 131 -16.13 -15.17 -9.22
CA TRP A 131 -15.35 -14.06 -8.63
C TRP A 131 -15.84 -12.72 -9.16
N ILE A 132 -16.02 -11.78 -8.24
CA ILE A 132 -16.17 -10.36 -8.56
C ILE A 132 -15.00 -9.65 -7.89
N ILE A 133 -13.93 -9.32 -8.61
CA ILE A 133 -12.82 -8.60 -7.98
C ILE A 133 -13.22 -7.14 -7.82
N GLU A 134 -13.37 -6.70 -6.57
CA GLU A 134 -13.59 -5.30 -6.23
C GLU A 134 -12.26 -4.67 -5.81
N ILE A 135 -11.76 -3.88 -6.75
CA ILE A 135 -10.57 -3.02 -6.79
C ILE A 135 -9.25 -3.68 -7.22
N SER A 136 -8.98 -3.38 -8.48
CA SER A 136 -7.76 -3.42 -9.28
C SER A 136 -6.98 -4.72 -9.22
N PRO A 137 -7.13 -5.45 -10.32
CA PRO A 137 -5.95 -5.44 -11.14
C PRO A 137 -6.21 -4.80 -12.48
N VAL A 138 -5.40 -3.77 -12.75
CA VAL A 138 -5.31 -3.14 -14.06
C VAL A 138 -5.03 -4.25 -15.08
N LEU A 139 -5.99 -4.51 -15.95
CA LEU A 139 -5.70 -5.25 -17.18
C LEU A 139 -4.83 -4.32 -18.02
N LEU A 140 -3.52 -4.55 -17.99
CA LEU A 140 -2.62 -3.86 -18.89
C LEU A 140 -2.87 -4.42 -20.30
N LYS A 141 -3.66 -3.72 -21.11
CA LYS A 141 -3.27 -3.61 -22.53
C LYS A 141 -1.83 -3.09 -22.49
N PRO A 142 -0.87 -3.66 -23.23
CA PRO A 142 0.49 -3.12 -23.27
C PRO A 142 0.33 -1.62 -23.46
N ILE A 143 0.68 -0.86 -22.42
CA ILE A 143 0.59 0.59 -22.44
C ILE A 143 1.60 0.93 -23.52
N GLY A 144 1.11 1.30 -24.71
CA GLY A 144 1.96 1.94 -25.71
C GLY A 144 2.75 3.00 -24.96
N GLU A 145 4.07 2.85 -24.97
CA GLU A 145 5.01 3.52 -24.08
C GLU A 145 4.53 4.94 -23.79
N LYS A 146 3.96 5.16 -22.59
CA LYS A 146 3.63 6.51 -22.17
C LYS A 146 4.96 7.19 -21.94
N LEU A 147 5.35 8.04 -22.89
CA LEU A 147 6.52 8.91 -22.78
C LEU A 147 6.30 9.81 -21.56
N PHE A 148 6.90 9.44 -20.44
CA PHE A 148 6.93 10.27 -19.25
C PHE A 148 8.04 11.30 -19.43
N PRO A 149 7.74 12.61 -19.25
CA PRO A 149 8.70 13.68 -19.57
C PRO A 149 9.93 13.71 -18.65
N SER A 150 9.94 12.96 -17.54
CA SER A 150 11.05 12.91 -16.59
C SER A 150 10.98 11.64 -15.72
N GLU A 151 12.11 10.97 -15.52
CA GLU A 151 12.28 9.88 -14.55
C GLU A 151 12.43 10.37 -13.10
N LYS A 152 12.48 11.69 -12.88
CA LYS A 152 12.69 12.30 -11.57
C LYS A 152 11.37 12.68 -10.89
N LEU A 153 11.36 12.54 -9.56
CA LEU A 153 10.28 13.04 -8.72
C LEU A 153 10.15 14.56 -8.80
N ARG A 154 8.92 15.05 -8.89
CA ARG A 154 8.61 16.49 -8.88
C ARG A 154 7.29 16.77 -8.19
N TRP A 155 7.18 17.95 -7.62
CA TRP A 155 5.94 18.46 -7.05
C TRP A 155 5.15 19.19 -8.12
N VAL A 156 3.88 18.83 -8.28
CA VAL A 156 2.96 19.45 -9.24
C VAL A 156 1.80 20.06 -8.47
N ARG A 157 1.61 21.37 -8.61
CA ARG A 157 0.45 22.04 -8.02
C ARG A 157 -0.84 21.43 -8.58
N MET A 158 -1.77 21.10 -7.71
CA MET A 158 -3.09 20.60 -8.12
C MET A 158 -3.90 21.76 -8.71
N ILE A 159 -4.36 21.61 -9.96
CA ILE A 159 -5.17 22.59 -10.68
C ILE A 159 -6.47 21.90 -11.13
N ASP A 160 -7.60 22.57 -10.91
CA ASP A 160 -8.94 22.14 -11.33
C ASP A 160 -9.40 20.75 -10.83
N GLY A 161 -8.74 20.21 -9.79
CA GLY A 161 -9.09 18.92 -9.21
C GLY A 161 -8.72 17.70 -10.08
N VAL A 162 -7.96 17.90 -11.16
CA VAL A 162 -7.53 16.81 -12.05
C VAL A 162 -6.18 16.28 -11.60
N LEU A 163 -6.14 14.99 -11.26
CA LEU A 163 -4.92 14.35 -10.80
C LEU A 163 -3.94 14.16 -11.97
N PRO A 164 -2.65 14.52 -11.81
CA PRO A 164 -1.64 14.26 -12.82
C PRO A 164 -1.56 12.77 -13.20
N PRO A 165 -1.36 12.41 -14.48
CA PRO A 165 -1.31 11.01 -14.92
C PRO A 165 -0.21 10.16 -14.28
N ASP A 166 0.85 10.80 -13.78
CA ASP A 166 2.00 10.20 -13.12
C ASP A 166 2.06 10.52 -11.62
N ALA A 167 0.92 10.84 -11.01
CA ALA A 167 0.81 11.04 -9.57
C ALA A 167 1.15 9.75 -8.80
N MET A 168 1.98 9.89 -7.76
CA MET A 168 2.46 8.77 -6.98
C MET A 168 1.45 8.36 -5.89
N ILE A 169 1.07 7.09 -5.91
CA ILE A 169 0.27 6.48 -4.85
C ILE A 169 1.14 6.35 -3.59
N GLY A 170 0.72 6.97 -2.50
CA GLY A 170 1.40 6.93 -1.21
C GLY A 170 0.85 5.85 -0.29
N GLY A 171 -0.45 5.56 -0.42
CA GLY A 171 -1.14 4.66 0.49
C GLY A 171 -2.51 4.22 -0.02
N PHE A 172 -3.27 3.63 0.88
CA PHE A 172 -4.59 3.08 0.59
C PHE A 172 -5.45 3.09 1.85
N GLU A 173 -6.65 3.66 1.72
CA GLU A 173 -7.66 3.71 2.78
C GLU A 173 -8.95 2.99 2.29
N PRO A 174 -10.14 3.60 2.11
CA PRO A 174 -11.16 2.97 1.29
C PRO A 174 -10.84 3.08 -0.22
N GLU A 175 -9.97 4.02 -0.61
CA GLU A 175 -9.50 4.27 -1.98
C GLU A 175 -7.98 4.54 -1.98
N PRO A 176 -7.31 4.50 -3.15
CA PRO A 176 -5.91 4.91 -3.27
C PRO A 176 -5.73 6.36 -2.83
N THR A 177 -4.74 6.59 -1.96
CA THR A 177 -4.33 7.93 -1.55
C THR A 177 -2.98 8.29 -2.15
N TYR A 178 -2.84 9.55 -2.53
CA TYR A 178 -1.66 10.04 -3.24
C TYR A 178 -0.79 10.86 -2.29
N ILE A 179 0.51 10.92 -2.57
CA ILE A 179 1.42 11.73 -1.78
C ILE A 179 1.18 13.19 -2.11
N ALA A 180 0.84 13.97 -1.10
CA ALA A 180 0.65 15.40 -1.24
C ALA A 180 1.54 16.15 -0.25
N ARG A 181 1.75 17.44 -0.51
CA ARG A 181 2.26 18.37 0.49
C ARG A 181 1.52 19.69 0.43
N ALA A 182 1.49 20.39 1.56
CA ALA A 182 0.87 21.70 1.64
C ALA A 182 1.53 22.54 2.72
N GLU A 183 1.40 23.86 2.58
CA GLU A 183 1.81 24.81 3.61
C GLU A 183 0.84 24.79 4.79
N HIS A 184 1.37 24.72 6.01
CA HIS A 184 0.62 24.84 7.25
C HIS A 184 1.54 25.41 8.34
N ASN A 185 1.17 26.56 8.93
CA ASN A 185 1.95 27.21 10.01
C ASN A 185 3.45 27.37 9.71
N ASN A 186 3.79 27.92 8.53
CA ASN A 186 5.16 28.10 8.03
C ASN A 186 5.95 26.80 7.79
N SER A 187 5.26 25.65 7.82
CA SER A 187 5.79 24.33 7.51
C SER A 187 5.29 23.89 6.14
N ILE A 188 6.15 23.28 5.32
CA ILE A 188 5.73 22.57 4.11
C ILE A 188 5.59 21.09 4.49
N CYS A 189 4.37 20.66 4.80
CA CYS A 189 4.09 19.35 5.39
C CYS A 189 3.69 18.32 4.32
N PRO A 190 4.41 17.18 4.22
CA PRO A 190 3.94 16.01 3.50
C PRO A 190 2.72 15.36 4.19
N GLY A 191 1.85 14.76 3.39
CA GLY A 191 0.62 14.12 3.81
C GLY A 191 -0.01 13.30 2.70
N LYS A 192 -1.34 13.21 2.72
CA LYS A 192 -2.13 12.42 1.77
C LYS A 192 -3.11 13.27 0.99
N TYR A 193 -3.35 12.93 -0.27
CA TYR A 193 -4.48 13.42 -1.06
C TYR A 193 -5.52 12.30 -1.23
N VAL A 194 -6.79 12.66 -1.02
CA VAL A 194 -7.93 11.74 -1.07
C VAL A 194 -8.85 12.15 -2.25
N PRO A 195 -8.89 11.38 -3.34
CA PRO A 195 -9.63 11.76 -4.55
C PRO A 195 -11.12 12.04 -4.34
N SER A 196 -11.82 11.23 -3.53
CA SER A 196 -13.26 11.44 -3.29
C SER A 196 -13.59 12.77 -2.63
N THR A 197 -12.69 13.31 -1.81
CA THR A 197 -12.88 14.60 -1.12
C THR A 197 -12.23 15.76 -1.87
N ARG A 198 -11.39 15.48 -2.87
CA ARG A 198 -10.58 16.45 -3.63
C ARG A 198 -9.73 17.35 -2.73
N ARG A 199 -9.31 16.83 -1.57
CA ARG A 199 -8.51 17.56 -0.58
C ARG A 199 -7.25 16.80 -0.22
N ALA A 200 -6.20 17.56 0.07
CA ALA A 200 -5.05 17.04 0.78
C ALA A 200 -5.26 17.16 2.30
N PHE A 201 -4.60 16.29 3.06
CA PHE A 201 -4.63 16.27 4.51
C PHE A 201 -3.20 16.19 5.01
N VAL A 202 -2.81 17.12 5.88
CA VAL A 202 -1.47 17.21 6.44
C VAL A 202 -1.50 17.10 7.97
N PRO A 203 -0.56 16.37 8.58
CA PRO A 203 -0.47 16.22 10.02
C PRO A 203 0.26 17.44 10.63
N TRP A 204 -0.32 18.09 11.63
CA TRP A 204 0.35 19.14 12.41
C TRP A 204 -0.33 19.39 13.76
N GLY A 205 0.47 19.52 14.83
CA GLY A 205 0.00 19.95 16.14
C GLY A 205 -1.08 19.04 16.72
N HIS A 206 -0.88 17.73 16.64
CA HIS A 206 -1.82 16.68 17.09
C HIS A 206 -3.11 16.56 16.27
N MET A 207 -3.24 17.30 15.15
CA MET A 207 -4.44 17.32 14.32
C MET A 207 -4.14 17.01 12.84
N GLU A 208 -5.15 16.48 12.15
CA GLU A 208 -5.19 16.38 10.68
C GLU A 208 -5.84 17.64 10.11
N HIS A 209 -5.17 18.28 9.15
CA HIS A 209 -5.63 19.54 8.55
C HIS A 209 -5.98 19.37 7.08
N PRO A 210 -7.25 19.60 6.66
CA PRO A 210 -7.63 19.59 5.26
C PRO A 210 -7.09 20.82 4.53
N LYS A 211 -6.61 20.63 3.30
CA LYS A 211 -5.95 21.65 2.48
C LYS A 211 -6.56 21.69 1.09
N GLU A 212 -6.85 22.91 0.64
CA GLU A 212 -7.36 23.20 -0.70
C GLU A 212 -6.24 23.58 -1.68
N ASN A 213 -5.19 24.24 -1.17
CA ASN A 213 -3.96 24.52 -1.91
C ASN A 213 -2.88 23.51 -1.51
N PHE A 214 -2.46 22.68 -2.46
CA PHE A 214 -1.48 21.62 -2.25
C PHE A 214 -0.79 21.23 -3.56
N GLU A 215 0.29 20.47 -3.42
CA GLU A 215 1.02 19.87 -4.53
C GLU A 215 0.97 18.34 -4.41
N ILE A 216 0.94 17.66 -5.55
CA ILE A 216 0.98 16.20 -5.67
C ILE A 216 2.39 15.79 -6.10
N LEU A 217 2.94 14.78 -5.44
CA LEU A 217 4.20 14.19 -5.87
C LEU A 217 3.96 13.34 -7.12
N CYS A 218 4.70 13.63 -8.19
CA CYS A 218 4.61 12.95 -9.47
C CYS A 218 5.97 12.39 -9.89
N GLY A 219 5.96 11.33 -10.70
CA GLY A 219 7.16 10.71 -11.26
C GLY A 219 7.38 9.27 -10.79
N PHE A 220 8.56 8.75 -11.12
CA PHE A 220 8.93 7.34 -10.93
C PHE A 220 10.31 7.24 -10.26
N ASN A 221 10.88 6.03 -10.21
CA ASN A 221 12.19 5.73 -9.61
C ASN A 221 12.31 6.07 -8.10
N ALA A 222 11.26 5.77 -7.34
CA ALA A 222 11.29 5.84 -5.88
C ALA A 222 10.96 4.49 -5.27
N ASN A 223 11.55 4.21 -4.10
CA ASN A 223 11.30 3.01 -3.33
C ASN A 223 10.90 3.36 -1.90
N TRP A 224 10.20 2.44 -1.26
CA TRP A 224 9.88 2.52 0.16
C TRP A 224 10.85 1.64 0.95
N MET A 225 11.51 2.22 1.94
CA MET A 225 12.44 1.52 2.82
C MET A 225 11.90 1.51 4.25
N LYS A 226 11.78 0.34 4.85
CA LYS A 226 11.39 0.24 6.26
C LYS A 226 12.50 0.79 7.15
N THR A 227 12.13 1.65 8.09
CA THR A 227 13.03 2.24 9.07
C THR A 227 12.33 2.44 10.42
N ARG A 228 13.04 3.03 11.38
CA ARG A 228 12.51 3.42 12.68
C ARG A 228 13.15 4.72 13.18
N ALA A 229 12.40 5.45 14.00
CA ALA A 229 12.87 6.63 14.72
C ALA A 229 13.58 7.66 13.80
N ASP A 230 14.85 7.96 14.06
CA ASP A 230 15.70 8.89 13.32
C ASP A 230 16.72 8.20 12.39
N HIS A 231 16.56 6.90 12.11
CA HIS A 231 17.42 6.18 11.17
C HIS A 231 17.05 6.54 9.72
N ILE A 232 17.36 7.76 9.31
CA ILE A 232 17.03 8.29 7.98
C ILE A 232 18.10 7.84 6.96
N PRO A 233 17.73 7.07 5.91
CA PRO A 233 18.64 6.77 4.81
C PRO A 233 19.16 8.05 4.13
N ARG A 234 20.43 8.03 3.69
CA ARG A 234 21.03 9.19 3.01
C ARG A 234 20.34 9.57 1.71
N ASN A 235 19.68 8.61 1.07
CA ASN A 235 18.95 8.79 -0.17
C ASN A 235 17.44 9.02 0.04
N SER A 236 17.03 9.43 1.24
CA SER A 236 15.65 9.79 1.53
C SER A 236 15.23 11.06 0.79
N PHE A 237 14.02 11.02 0.23
CA PHE A 237 13.47 12.14 -0.52
C PHE A 237 12.89 13.20 0.44
N VAL A 238 13.39 14.43 0.34
CA VAL A 238 12.89 15.57 1.13
C VAL A 238 11.50 15.96 0.62
N GLY A 239 10.51 15.80 1.49
CA GLY A 239 9.11 16.09 1.18
C GLY A 239 8.73 17.56 1.43
N GLY A 240 9.44 18.23 2.33
CA GLY A 240 9.20 19.62 2.68
C GLY A 240 10.10 20.06 3.82
N PHE A 241 9.70 21.12 4.54
CA PHE A 241 10.54 21.77 5.54
C PHE A 241 9.71 22.17 6.76
N SER A 242 10.29 21.96 7.94
CA SER A 242 9.71 22.29 9.23
C SER A 242 9.76 23.80 9.49
N GLU A 243 8.78 24.29 10.23
CA GLU A 243 8.77 25.65 10.79
C GLU A 243 9.93 25.88 11.78
N ILE A 244 10.53 24.80 12.30
CA ILE A 244 11.67 24.82 13.20
C ILE A 244 12.95 24.77 12.37
N ASN A 245 13.71 25.88 12.35
CA ASN A 245 15.00 26.03 11.66
C ASN A 245 14.99 25.67 10.17
N ASN A 246 13.82 25.60 9.52
CA ASN A 246 13.68 25.12 8.14
C ASN A 246 14.29 23.72 7.93
N GLU A 247 14.19 22.85 8.94
CA GLU A 247 14.74 21.49 8.89
C GLU A 247 14.01 20.62 7.87
N PRO A 248 14.71 19.72 7.15
CA PRO A 248 14.08 18.85 6.17
C PRO A 248 13.09 17.88 6.82
N LEU A 249 11.89 17.82 6.26
CA LEU A 249 10.88 16.81 6.53
C LEU A 249 10.91 15.77 5.41
N TYR A 250 10.81 14.50 5.78
CA TYR A 250 10.78 13.40 4.81
C TYR A 250 9.38 12.80 4.68
N ILE A 251 9.18 12.02 3.62
CA ILE A 251 7.89 11.37 3.36
C ILE A 251 7.93 9.98 3.96
N GLY A 252 7.06 9.76 4.95
CA GLY A 252 6.88 8.48 5.61
C GLY A 252 5.51 7.90 5.34
N ARG A 253 5.33 6.60 5.59
CA ARG A 253 4.01 5.96 5.67
C ARG A 253 4.02 4.80 6.64
N ALA A 254 2.88 4.49 7.23
CA ALA A 254 2.71 3.27 8.03
C ALA A 254 1.29 2.72 7.97
N MET A 255 1.14 1.49 8.46
CA MET A 255 -0.16 0.82 8.58
C MET A 255 -0.88 1.28 9.85
N LEU A 256 -2.09 1.81 9.69
CA LEU A 256 -3.06 2.04 10.77
C LEU A 256 -4.23 1.07 10.56
N GLY A 257 -4.18 -0.09 11.23
CA GLY A 257 -5.09 -1.20 10.97
C GLY A 257 -4.89 -1.78 9.56
N CYS A 258 -5.93 -1.73 8.73
CA CYS A 258 -5.90 -2.18 7.33
C CYS A 258 -5.64 -1.05 6.32
N LYS A 259 -5.24 0.13 6.79
CA LYS A 259 -5.03 1.33 5.96
C LYS A 259 -3.56 1.73 5.96
N LEU A 260 -3.01 1.99 4.78
CA LEU A 260 -1.64 2.49 4.61
C LEU A 260 -1.72 4.01 4.42
N VAL A 261 -1.12 4.76 5.33
CA VAL A 261 -1.30 6.23 5.38
C VAL A 261 0.05 6.92 5.21
N PRO A 262 0.24 7.80 4.21
CA PRO A 262 1.43 8.63 4.08
C PRO A 262 1.34 9.90 4.92
N GLY A 263 2.49 10.38 5.40
CA GLY A 263 2.63 11.53 6.28
C GLY A 263 4.05 12.09 6.29
N LYS A 264 4.39 12.83 7.35
CA LYS A 264 5.69 13.51 7.50
C LYS A 264 6.58 12.77 8.50
N VAL A 265 7.87 12.69 8.20
CA VAL A 265 8.90 12.24 9.14
C VAL A 265 9.67 13.46 9.63
N HIS A 266 9.72 13.63 10.95
CA HIS A 266 10.46 14.71 11.58
C HIS A 266 11.68 14.14 12.30
N VAL A 267 12.89 14.47 11.81
CA VAL A 267 14.14 13.90 12.33
C VAL A 267 14.38 14.31 13.79
N HIS A 268 14.15 15.59 14.10
CA HIS A 268 14.27 16.11 15.47
C HIS A 268 13.43 15.32 16.49
N TYR A 269 12.16 15.08 16.18
CA TYR A 269 11.24 14.35 17.06
C TYR A 269 11.32 12.82 16.92
N LYS A 270 12.10 12.33 15.95
CA LYS A 270 12.37 10.90 15.73
C LYS A 270 11.08 10.09 15.49
N LEU A 271 10.10 10.68 14.83
CA LEU A 271 8.79 10.09 14.60
C LEU A 271 8.29 10.36 13.18
N CYS A 272 7.44 9.46 12.71
CA CYS A 272 6.58 9.70 11.56
C CYS A 272 5.17 10.06 12.07
N TYR A 273 4.58 11.08 11.46
CA TYR A 273 3.31 11.66 11.83
C TYR A 273 2.33 11.48 10.68
N LEU A 274 1.19 10.87 10.94
CA LEU A 274 0.22 10.45 9.92
C LEU A 274 -1.12 11.18 10.11
N PRO A 275 -1.66 11.84 9.06
CA PRO A 275 -2.97 12.45 9.11
C PRO A 275 -4.05 11.34 9.03
N PHE A 276 -4.82 11.15 10.10
CA PHE A 276 -5.80 10.07 10.18
C PHE A 276 -7.02 10.42 11.03
N TYR A 277 -8.21 10.43 10.41
CA TYR A 277 -9.50 10.67 11.06
C TYR A 277 -9.53 11.89 12.00
N GLY A 278 -9.03 13.04 11.53
CA GLY A 278 -9.00 14.28 12.29
C GLY A 278 -7.81 14.42 13.24
N GLN A 279 -6.97 13.39 13.39
CA GLN A 279 -5.84 13.38 14.31
C GLN A 279 -4.49 13.26 13.57
N GLU A 280 -3.44 13.75 14.20
CA GLU A 280 -2.05 13.42 13.83
C GLU A 280 -1.60 12.24 14.68
N ILE A 281 -1.36 11.10 14.03
CA ILE A 281 -0.96 9.86 14.68
C ILE A 281 0.56 9.69 14.60
N GLU A 282 1.19 9.48 15.75
CA GLU A 282 2.63 9.29 15.87
C GLU A 282 2.99 7.81 15.73
N VAL A 283 3.98 7.50 14.89
CA VAL A 283 4.50 6.14 14.70
C VAL A 283 6.03 6.14 14.67
N ASP A 284 6.62 5.20 15.38
CA ASP A 284 8.08 5.05 15.52
C ASP A 284 8.68 4.10 14.47
N ILE A 285 7.89 3.16 13.94
CA ILE A 285 8.26 2.23 12.86
C ILE A 285 7.43 2.56 11.63
N TYR A 286 8.10 2.85 10.53
CA TYR A 286 7.46 3.32 9.30
C TYR A 286 8.29 2.95 8.07
N GLU A 287 7.73 3.16 6.88
CA GLU A 287 8.48 3.17 5.63
C GLU A 287 8.78 4.61 5.23
N ILE A 288 9.99 4.87 4.74
CA ILE A 288 10.43 6.17 4.24
C ILE A 288 10.68 6.11 2.74
N LEU A 289 10.31 7.16 2.02
CA LEU A 289 10.52 7.25 0.58
C LEU A 289 11.98 7.57 0.26
N VAL A 290 12.60 6.78 -0.62
CA VAL A 290 13.99 6.93 -1.05
C VAL A 290 14.12 6.90 -2.57
N THR A 291 15.16 7.53 -3.09
CA THR A 291 15.51 7.56 -4.53
C THR A 291 16.86 6.85 -4.75
N PRO A 292 16.94 5.77 -5.55
CA PRO A 292 18.15 4.94 -5.68
C PRO A 292 19.41 5.68 -6.12
N ASP A 293 19.27 6.69 -6.96
CA ASP A 293 20.40 7.34 -7.67
C ASP A 293 20.64 8.79 -7.21
N GLN A 294 19.98 9.22 -6.12
CA GLN A 294 20.16 10.57 -5.57
C GLN A 294 20.39 10.49 -4.06
N GLU A 295 21.62 10.83 -3.63
CA GLU A 295 21.84 11.19 -2.23
C GLU A 295 21.14 12.53 -1.95
N SER A 296 20.53 12.64 -0.76
CA SER A 296 19.95 13.91 -0.30
C SER A 296 21.03 14.97 -0.26
N GLU A 297 20.81 16.09 -0.95
CA GLU A 297 21.68 17.28 -0.88
C GLU A 297 21.66 17.92 0.52
N TYR A 298 20.67 17.57 1.35
CA TYR A 298 20.53 18.06 2.72
C TYR A 298 21.19 17.09 3.71
N PRO A 299 22.11 17.56 4.57
CA PRO A 299 22.66 16.74 5.63
C PRO A 299 21.55 16.34 6.60
N ILE A 300 21.58 15.08 7.05
CA ILE A 300 20.64 14.59 8.06
C ILE A 300 20.88 15.37 9.36
N PRO A 301 19.87 16.09 9.89
CA PRO A 301 20.01 16.83 11.13
C PRO A 301 20.45 15.90 12.28
N ARG A 302 21.46 16.32 13.05
CA ARG A 302 21.92 15.59 14.25
C ARG A 302 21.44 16.33 15.48
N HIS A 303 20.61 15.67 16.28
CA HIS A 303 20.11 16.23 17.53
C HIS A 303 20.53 15.37 18.71
N SER A 304 20.97 16.02 19.78
CA SER A 304 21.21 15.39 21.08
C SER A 304 19.91 14.78 21.62
N PRO A 305 19.96 13.70 22.42
CA PRO A 305 18.77 13.14 23.03
C PRO A 305 18.05 14.20 23.89
N ILE A 306 16.75 14.37 23.65
CA ILE A 306 15.88 15.21 24.48
C ILE A 306 15.52 14.37 25.71
N TYR A 307 16.06 14.72 26.87
CA TYR A 307 15.53 14.26 28.15
C TYR A 307 14.25 15.05 28.41
N MET A 308 13.08 14.46 28.17
CA MET A 308 11.82 15.02 28.65
C MET A 308 11.76 14.80 30.17
N PHE A 309 11.75 15.89 30.93
CA PHE A 309 11.43 15.91 32.36
C PHE A 309 9.93 16.03 32.57
#